data_AF-A0A7W8NAC0-F1
#
_entry.id   AF-A0A7W8NAC0-F1
#
_cell.length_a   1.000
_cell.length_b   1.000
_cell.length_c   1.000
_cell.angle_alpha   90.00
_cell.angle_beta   90.00
_cell.angle_gamma   90.00
#
_symmetry.space_group_name_H-M   'P 1'
#
loop_
_entity.id
_entity.type
_entity.pdbx_description
1 polymer ?
#
loop_
_entity_poly.entity_id
_entity_poly.type
_entity_poly.pdbx_seq_one_letter_code
_entity_poly.pdbx_strand_id
1 'polypeptide(L)'
;MELLTLAGATLEKMIETSSIEGLKEASIESALETIENASATPEALNAFENMDIAVDEGIRQEIIRIETINDHLEGTVHPETGVPFEVKVIELPDGTIIEGVFPQFDSVFDVQLPENMYLDTDYQQFSYANEQLKEAIQQNPELAKQFNDLQLEQIKAGETPDGFTWHHSEEVGKLQLVDERIHALTGHTGGRTIWGGGSLYR
;
A
#
# COMPACT_ATOMS: atom_id res chain seq x y z
N MET A 1 40.55 -24.14 32.82
CA MET A 1 39.27 -24.80 32.45
C MET A 1 38.18 -23.80 32.79
N GLU A 2 37.22 -23.61 31.89
CA GLU A 2 36.13 -22.60 31.91
C GLU A 2 36.51 -21.17 31.51
N LEU A 3 36.16 -20.82 30.26
CA LEU A 3 35.86 -19.46 29.76
C LEU A 3 35.43 -19.48 28.27
N LEU A 4 35.35 -20.66 27.63
CA LEU A 4 35.03 -20.80 26.20
C LEU A 4 33.54 -20.99 25.86
N THR A 5 32.61 -20.85 26.82
CA THR A 5 31.19 -21.18 26.58
C THR A 5 30.22 -20.00 26.70
N LEU A 6 30.68 -18.77 26.97
CA LEU A 6 29.78 -17.60 27.09
C LEU A 6 29.88 -16.57 25.94
N ALA A 7 30.93 -16.63 25.11
CA ALA A 7 31.11 -15.70 23.98
C ALA A 7 30.32 -16.11 22.72
N GLY A 8 29.96 -17.40 22.59
CA GLY A 8 29.18 -17.89 21.45
C GLY A 8 27.71 -17.44 21.48
N ALA A 9 27.13 -17.28 22.68
CA ALA A 9 25.72 -16.92 22.83
C ALA A 9 25.43 -15.41 22.72
N THR A 10 26.46 -14.56 22.58
CA THR A 10 26.30 -13.11 22.48
C THR A 10 26.50 -12.57 21.06
N LEU A 11 27.22 -13.29 20.19
CA LEU A 11 27.44 -12.85 18.81
C LEU A 11 26.25 -13.19 17.89
N GLU A 12 25.61 -14.35 18.08
CA GLU A 12 24.38 -14.69 17.33
C GLU A 12 23.20 -13.77 17.71
N LYS A 13 23.20 -13.20 18.92
CA LYS A 13 22.16 -12.26 19.38
C LYS A 13 22.40 -10.80 18.95
N MET A 14 23.62 -10.45 18.51
CA MET A 14 23.94 -9.10 18.00
C MET A 14 23.65 -8.93 16.51
N ILE A 15 23.58 -10.03 15.74
CA ILE A 15 23.29 -9.97 14.30
C ILE A 15 21.77 -9.84 14.04
N GLU A 16 20.93 -10.15 15.04
CA GLU A 16 19.46 -10.13 14.92
C GLU A 16 18.83 -8.74 15.16
N THR A 17 19.62 -7.68 15.40
CA THR A 17 19.07 -6.35 15.78
C THR A 17 19.56 -5.16 14.97
N SER A 18 20.37 -5.33 13.91
CA SER A 18 20.66 -4.22 12.99
C SER A 18 19.67 -4.24 11.83
N SER A 19 18.55 -3.51 11.94
CA SER A 19 17.67 -3.25 10.80
C SER A 19 18.48 -2.74 9.62
N ILE A 20 18.07 -3.11 8.40
CA ILE A 20 18.70 -2.67 7.14
C ILE A 20 18.83 -1.13 7.10
N GLU A 21 17.90 -0.40 7.71
CA GLU A 21 17.97 1.05 7.90
C GLU A 21 19.16 1.52 8.74
N GLY A 22 19.47 0.85 9.85
CA GLY A 22 20.62 1.19 10.69
C GLY A 22 21.97 0.91 10.00
N LEU A 23 22.02 -0.11 9.12
CA LEU A 23 23.20 -0.35 8.28
C LEU A 23 23.33 0.69 7.16
N LYS A 24 22.21 1.19 6.61
CA LYS A 24 22.19 2.29 5.64
C LYS A 24 22.65 3.60 6.28
N GLU A 25 22.12 3.97 7.45
CA GLU A 25 22.50 5.20 8.16
C GLU A 25 23.99 5.20 8.56
N ALA A 26 24.50 4.09 9.11
CA ALA A 26 25.91 3.97 9.47
C ALA A 26 26.84 4.04 8.25
N SER A 27 26.40 3.54 7.09
CA SER A 27 27.17 3.61 5.84
C SER A 27 27.17 5.03 5.25
N ILE A 28 26.06 5.76 5.42
CA ILE A 28 25.92 7.16 5.00
C ILE A 28 26.75 8.08 5.90
N GLU A 29 26.71 7.93 7.23
CA GLU A 29 27.55 8.74 8.14
C GLU A 29 29.04 8.54 7.88
N SER A 30 29.47 7.29 7.68
CA SER A 30 30.88 6.98 7.33
C SER A 30 31.29 7.61 5.99
N ALA A 31 30.37 7.66 5.01
CA ALA A 31 30.63 8.32 3.73
C ALA A 31 30.68 9.85 3.88
N LEU A 32 29.80 10.45 4.69
CA LEU A 32 29.75 11.89 4.95
C LEU A 32 30.99 12.41 5.69
N GLU A 33 31.48 11.66 6.70
CA GLU A 33 32.70 12.01 7.43
C GLU A 33 33.96 11.93 6.55
N THR A 34 33.93 11.05 5.54
CA THR A 34 34.99 10.96 4.52
C THR A 34 34.93 12.13 3.53
N ILE A 35 33.72 12.63 3.21
CA ILE A 35 33.49 13.78 2.33
C ILE A 35 33.92 15.10 2.99
N GLU A 36 33.63 15.29 4.29
CA GLU A 36 33.98 16.52 5.01
C GLU A 36 35.49 16.77 5.10
N ASN A 37 36.29 15.69 5.04
CA ASN A 37 37.74 15.73 5.13
C ASN A 37 38.46 15.77 3.76
N ALA A 38 37.73 15.62 2.65
CA ALA A 38 38.30 15.66 1.32
C ALA A 38 38.39 17.11 0.82
N SER A 39 39.60 17.66 0.70
CA SER A 39 39.81 18.89 -0.07
C SER A 39 39.28 18.66 -1.48
N ALA A 40 38.28 19.43 -1.90
CA ALA A 40 37.58 19.28 -3.18
C ALA A 40 38.55 19.37 -4.37
N THR A 41 39.09 18.23 -4.80
CA THR A 41 39.84 18.11 -6.04
C THR A 41 38.86 17.82 -7.19
N PRO A 42 39.14 18.28 -8.41
CA PRO A 42 38.30 17.99 -9.58
C PRO A 42 38.14 16.49 -9.86
N GLU A 43 39.12 15.66 -9.48
CA GLU A 43 39.02 14.20 -9.60
C GLU A 43 38.03 13.59 -8.59
N ALA A 44 37.94 14.13 -7.38
CA ALA A 44 36.97 13.69 -6.38
C ALA A 44 35.54 14.06 -6.82
N LEU A 45 35.33 15.30 -7.30
CA LEU A 45 34.04 15.76 -7.83
C LEU A 45 33.55 14.90 -9.01
N ASN A 46 34.43 14.55 -9.96
CA ASN A 46 34.08 13.63 -11.04
C ASN A 46 33.77 12.21 -10.53
N ALA A 47 34.44 11.73 -9.49
CA ALA A 47 34.13 10.43 -8.89
C ALA A 47 32.75 10.43 -8.20
N PHE A 48 32.35 11.54 -7.56
CA PHE A 48 31.01 11.71 -6.99
C PHE A 48 29.92 11.78 -8.06
N GLU A 49 30.10 12.58 -9.12
CA GLU A 49 29.14 12.62 -10.24
C GLU A 49 28.96 11.24 -10.89
N ASN A 50 30.04 10.49 -11.10
CA ASN A 50 29.96 9.14 -11.66
C ASN A 50 29.36 8.12 -10.67
N MET A 51 29.46 8.35 -9.35
CA MET A 51 28.85 7.50 -8.33
C MET A 51 27.35 7.81 -8.19
N ASP A 52 26.93 9.06 -8.24
CA ASP A 52 25.50 9.45 -8.31
C ASP A 52 24.83 8.88 -9.56
N ILE A 53 25.51 8.89 -10.72
CA ILE A 53 25.02 8.25 -11.95
C ILE A 53 24.96 6.72 -11.81
N ALA A 54 25.94 6.09 -11.16
CA ALA A 54 25.94 4.64 -10.93
C ALA A 54 24.88 4.19 -9.90
N VAL A 55 24.52 5.05 -8.95
CA VAL A 55 23.42 4.83 -8.01
C VAL A 55 22.06 5.04 -8.71
N ASP A 56 21.95 6.02 -9.62
CA ASP A 56 20.75 6.26 -10.44
C ASP A 56 20.49 5.13 -11.47
N GLU A 57 21.54 4.56 -12.08
CA GLU A 57 21.38 3.40 -12.98
C GLU A 57 21.25 2.06 -12.24
N GLY A 58 21.75 1.95 -11.00
CA GLY A 58 21.69 0.75 -10.17
C GLY A 58 20.40 0.58 -9.34
N ILE A 59 19.58 1.63 -9.22
CA ILE A 59 18.29 1.62 -8.50
C ILE A 59 17.15 2.04 -9.45
N ARG A 60 17.12 1.49 -10.67
CA ARG A 60 15.86 1.46 -11.42
C ARG A 60 15.10 0.23 -10.95
N GLN A 61 14.26 0.39 -9.93
CA GLN A 61 13.25 -0.63 -9.62
C GLN A 61 12.45 -0.89 -10.90
N GLU A 62 12.52 -2.13 -11.39
CA GLU A 62 11.79 -2.56 -12.57
C GLU A 62 10.29 -2.48 -12.29
N ILE A 63 9.54 -1.78 -13.14
CA ILE A 63 8.09 -1.72 -13.05
C ILE A 63 7.52 -2.94 -13.76
N ILE A 64 6.85 -3.81 -13.00
CA ILE A 64 6.22 -5.02 -13.53
C ILE A 64 4.81 -4.69 -14.01
N ARG A 65 4.57 -4.70 -15.32
CA ARG A 65 3.21 -4.55 -15.84
C ARG A 65 2.41 -5.83 -15.64
N ILE A 66 1.23 -5.72 -15.02
CA ILE A 66 0.30 -6.82 -14.82
C ILE A 66 -0.93 -6.68 -15.73
N GLU A 67 -1.44 -7.81 -16.22
CA GLU A 67 -2.71 -7.83 -16.95
C GLU A 67 -3.87 -7.87 -15.95
N THR A 68 -4.71 -6.83 -15.96
CA THR A 68 -5.92 -6.73 -15.14
C THR A 68 -7.17 -7.04 -15.94
N ILE A 69 -8.24 -7.41 -15.24
CA ILE A 69 -9.56 -7.47 -15.88
C ILE A 69 -9.91 -6.08 -16.40
N ASN A 70 -10.34 -6.01 -17.66
CA ASN A 70 -10.65 -4.79 -18.37
C ASN A 70 -9.44 -3.85 -18.63
N ASP A 71 -8.20 -4.38 -18.67
CA ASP A 71 -6.99 -3.61 -19.02
C ASP A 71 -7.12 -2.85 -20.37
N HIS A 72 -7.83 -3.43 -21.33
CA HIS A 72 -8.13 -2.81 -22.63
C HIS A 72 -8.95 -1.51 -22.55
N LEU A 73 -9.53 -1.19 -21.39
CA LEU A 73 -10.25 0.07 -21.15
C LEU A 73 -9.34 1.21 -20.69
N GLU A 74 -8.00 1.05 -20.71
CA GLU A 74 -7.04 2.10 -20.38
C GLU A 74 -7.40 3.48 -20.95
N GLY A 75 -7.57 4.47 -20.08
CA GLY A 75 -7.89 5.85 -20.47
C GLY A 75 -9.32 6.04 -20.98
N THR A 76 -10.19 5.05 -20.79
CA THR A 76 -11.60 5.08 -21.20
C THR A 76 -12.52 4.73 -20.02
N VAL A 77 -13.80 4.44 -20.30
CA VAL A 77 -14.81 4.11 -19.29
C VAL A 77 -15.47 2.77 -19.59
N HIS A 78 -15.90 2.08 -18.53
CA HIS A 78 -16.70 0.86 -18.65
C HIS A 78 -18.01 1.15 -19.40
N PRO A 79 -18.36 0.40 -20.45
CA PRO A 79 -19.46 0.74 -21.34
C PRO A 79 -20.85 0.71 -20.68
N GLU A 80 -21.01 -0.08 -19.61
CA GLU A 80 -22.30 -0.23 -18.92
C GLU A 80 -22.41 0.65 -17.67
N THR A 81 -21.32 0.80 -16.92
CA THR A 81 -21.33 1.48 -15.62
C THR A 81 -20.79 2.90 -15.69
N GLY A 82 -20.05 3.24 -16.74
CA GLY A 82 -19.40 4.54 -16.90
C GLY A 82 -18.17 4.74 -16.02
N VAL A 83 -17.74 3.73 -15.27
CA VAL A 83 -16.57 3.82 -14.38
C VAL A 83 -15.30 3.99 -15.21
N PRO A 84 -14.48 5.04 -14.99
CA PRO A 84 -13.23 5.22 -15.70
C PRO A 84 -12.18 4.19 -15.30
N PHE A 85 -11.30 3.84 -16.25
CA PHE A 85 -10.16 2.94 -16.04
C PHE A 85 -8.86 3.71 -16.27
N GLU A 86 -8.00 3.73 -15.27
CA GLU A 86 -6.75 4.49 -15.27
C GLU A 86 -5.55 3.58 -15.01
N VAL A 87 -4.40 3.92 -15.63
CA VAL A 87 -3.12 3.31 -15.28
C VAL A 87 -2.72 3.79 -13.88
N LYS A 88 -2.37 2.85 -13.00
CA LYS A 88 -1.73 3.14 -11.71
C LYS A 88 -0.42 2.40 -11.60
N VAL A 89 0.56 3.06 -10.98
CA VAL A 89 1.81 2.46 -10.53
C VAL A 89 1.74 2.34 -9.01
N ILE A 90 1.94 1.12 -8.49
CA ILE A 90 1.72 0.78 -7.08
C ILE A 90 2.97 0.07 -6.56
N GLU A 91 3.47 0.50 -5.41
CA GLU A 91 4.51 -0.21 -4.66
C GLU A 91 3.85 -1.16 -3.66
N LEU A 92 4.21 -2.43 -3.73
CA LEU A 92 3.72 -3.49 -2.84
C LEU A 92 4.54 -3.55 -1.54
N PRO A 93 4.04 -4.20 -0.47
CA PRO A 93 4.75 -4.29 0.81
C PRO A 93 6.15 -4.93 0.73
N ASP A 94 6.41 -5.76 -0.28
CA ASP A 94 7.72 -6.38 -0.50
C ASP A 94 8.69 -5.49 -1.31
N GLY A 95 8.30 -4.27 -1.65
CA GLY A 95 9.06 -3.31 -2.45
C GLY A 95 8.95 -3.54 -3.96
N THR A 96 8.13 -4.49 -4.42
CA THR A 96 7.84 -4.69 -5.84
C THR A 96 7.01 -3.52 -6.36
N ILE A 97 7.38 -2.95 -7.51
CA ILE A 97 6.57 -1.94 -8.19
C ILE A 97 5.82 -2.58 -9.35
N ILE A 98 4.50 -2.42 -9.35
CA ILE A 98 3.62 -2.90 -10.42
C ILE A 98 2.97 -1.74 -11.17
N GLU A 99 2.66 -1.96 -12.44
CA GLU A 99 1.78 -1.09 -13.24
C GLU A 99 0.58 -1.90 -13.73
N GLY A 100 -0.63 -1.35 -13.60
CA GLY A 100 -1.84 -1.97 -14.12
C GLY A 100 -2.94 -0.95 -14.35
N VAL A 101 -4.03 -1.36 -14.98
CA VAL A 101 -5.19 -0.51 -15.25
C VAL A 101 -6.34 -0.89 -14.33
N PHE A 102 -6.88 0.08 -13.61
CA PHE A 102 -7.85 -0.15 -12.53
C PHE A 102 -9.06 0.79 -12.61
N PRO A 103 -10.26 0.31 -12.21
CA PRO A 103 -11.45 1.14 -12.15
C PRO A 103 -11.29 2.24 -11.10
N GLN A 104 -11.77 3.44 -11.40
CA GLN A 104 -11.81 4.56 -10.47
C GLN A 104 -13.26 4.74 -10.01
N PHE A 105 -13.62 4.07 -8.91
CA PHE A 105 -14.96 4.16 -8.35
C PHE A 105 -15.20 5.51 -7.65
N ASP A 106 -16.45 5.98 -7.70
CA ASP A 106 -16.90 7.09 -6.86
C ASP A 106 -17.10 6.57 -5.42
N SER A 107 -16.08 6.72 -4.59
CA SER A 107 -16.13 6.29 -3.19
C SER A 107 -16.71 7.37 -2.29
N VAL A 108 -17.64 6.97 -1.43
CA VAL A 108 -18.23 7.87 -0.43
C VAL A 108 -17.40 7.91 0.87
N PHE A 109 -16.55 6.91 1.11
CA PHE A 109 -15.67 6.84 2.27
C PHE A 109 -14.55 5.82 2.06
N ASP A 110 -13.31 6.24 2.33
CA ASP A 110 -12.11 5.41 2.23
C ASP A 110 -11.59 5.04 3.63
N VAL A 111 -11.05 3.83 3.76
CA VAL A 111 -10.39 3.32 4.96
C VAL A 111 -9.02 2.79 4.60
N GLN A 112 -8.00 3.19 5.35
CA GLN A 112 -6.67 2.57 5.30
C GLN A 112 -6.59 1.47 6.35
N LEU A 113 -6.44 0.22 5.92
CA LEU A 113 -6.17 -0.90 6.82
C LEU A 113 -4.75 -0.78 7.40
N PRO A 114 -4.55 -1.17 8.67
CA PRO A 114 -3.21 -1.39 9.18
C PRO A 114 -2.62 -2.65 8.53
N GLU A 115 -1.30 -2.67 8.33
CA GLU A 115 -0.59 -3.71 7.57
C GLU A 115 -0.82 -5.13 8.13
N ASN A 116 -0.93 -5.25 9.46
CA ASN A 116 -1.20 -6.52 10.11
C ASN A 116 -2.58 -7.12 9.78
N MET A 117 -3.46 -6.37 9.12
CA MET A 117 -4.77 -6.83 8.66
C MET A 117 -4.82 -7.14 7.16
N TYR A 118 -3.75 -6.98 6.39
CA TYR A 118 -3.79 -7.19 4.93
C TYR A 118 -4.18 -8.62 4.54
N LEU A 119 -3.79 -9.59 5.36
CA LEU A 119 -4.11 -11.01 5.18
C LEU A 119 -5.27 -11.49 6.07
N ASP A 120 -6.02 -10.58 6.69
CA ASP A 120 -7.25 -10.96 7.40
C ASP A 120 -8.37 -11.33 6.42
N THR A 121 -9.44 -11.93 6.96
CA THR A 121 -10.65 -12.26 6.21
C THR A 121 -11.41 -11.02 5.75
N ASP A 122 -12.21 -11.14 4.67
CA ASP A 122 -13.06 -10.03 4.21
C ASP A 122 -13.97 -9.55 5.37
N TYR A 123 -14.49 -10.49 6.18
CA TYR A 123 -15.29 -10.18 7.36
C TYR A 123 -14.56 -9.29 8.37
N GLN A 124 -13.31 -9.60 8.71
CA GLN A 124 -12.53 -8.82 9.67
C GLN A 124 -12.19 -7.43 9.13
N GLN A 125 -11.75 -7.36 7.87
CA GLN A 125 -11.41 -6.10 7.21
C GLN A 125 -12.63 -5.19 7.07
N PHE A 126 -13.79 -5.72 6.70
CA PHE A 126 -15.02 -4.95 6.56
C PHE A 126 -15.61 -4.56 7.90
N SER A 127 -15.49 -5.40 8.94
CA SER A 127 -15.85 -5.04 10.31
C SER A 127 -15.03 -3.85 10.81
N TYR A 128 -13.72 -3.84 10.55
CA TYR A 128 -12.87 -2.69 10.85
C TYR A 128 -13.31 -1.44 10.08
N ALA A 129 -13.55 -1.56 8.77
CA ALA A 129 -13.99 -0.44 7.95
C ALA A 129 -15.36 0.12 8.38
N ASN A 130 -16.30 -0.73 8.79
CA ASN A 130 -17.60 -0.31 9.32
C ASN A 130 -17.46 0.49 10.62
N GLU A 131 -16.56 0.09 11.54
CA GLU A 131 -16.33 0.88 12.76
C GLU A 131 -15.68 2.24 12.42
N GLN A 132 -14.74 2.29 11.47
CA GLN A 132 -14.16 3.57 11.01
C GLN A 132 -15.21 4.51 10.38
N LEU A 133 -16.12 3.98 9.56
CA LEU A 133 -17.23 4.74 8.98
C LEU A 133 -18.16 5.29 10.06
N LYS A 134 -18.51 4.47 11.04
CA LYS A 134 -19.36 4.84 12.17
C LYS A 134 -18.74 5.95 13.02
N GLU A 135 -17.44 5.87 13.31
CA GLU A 135 -16.71 6.93 14.01
C GLU A 135 -16.67 8.23 13.18
N ALA A 136 -16.40 8.12 11.88
CA ALA A 136 -16.31 9.28 10.99
C ALA A 136 -17.64 10.04 10.86
N ILE A 137 -18.77 9.33 10.76
CA ILE A 137 -20.11 9.94 10.65
C ILE A 137 -20.50 10.71 11.91
N GLN A 138 -20.05 10.29 13.09
CA GLN A 138 -20.30 11.03 14.33
C GLN A 138 -19.57 12.38 14.35
N GLN A 139 -18.42 12.46 13.68
CA GLN A 139 -17.57 13.64 13.65
C GLN A 139 -17.84 14.55 12.45
N ASN A 140 -18.44 14.01 11.39
CA ASN A 140 -18.70 14.71 10.14
C ASN A 140 -20.18 14.64 9.72
N PRO A 141 -20.99 15.67 10.08
CA PRO A 141 -22.39 15.75 9.68
C PRO A 141 -22.62 15.83 8.16
N GLU A 142 -21.65 16.30 7.37
CA GLU A 142 -21.79 16.32 5.91
C GLU A 142 -21.64 14.92 5.31
N LEU A 143 -20.74 14.09 5.86
CA LEU A 143 -20.64 12.68 5.49
C LEU A 143 -21.94 11.93 5.83
N ALA A 144 -22.53 12.22 7.00
CA ALA A 144 -23.80 11.61 7.41
C ALA A 144 -24.94 11.85 6.40
N LYS A 145 -24.96 13.01 5.72
CA LYS A 145 -26.00 13.36 4.73
C LYS A 145 -25.94 12.55 3.44
N GLN A 146 -24.85 11.81 3.21
CA GLN A 146 -24.75 10.90 2.07
C GLN A 146 -25.60 9.63 2.26
N PHE A 147 -26.06 9.36 3.49
CA PHE A 147 -26.81 8.17 3.86
C PHE A 147 -28.24 8.51 4.26
N ASN A 148 -29.17 7.60 3.95
CA ASN A 148 -30.56 7.70 4.43
C ASN A 148 -30.68 7.18 5.88
N ASP A 149 -31.85 7.39 6.50
CA ASP A 149 -32.08 7.02 7.90
C ASP A 149 -31.81 5.53 8.20
N LEU A 150 -32.20 4.61 7.30
CA LEU A 150 -31.97 3.18 7.47
C LEU A 150 -30.47 2.85 7.39
N GLN A 151 -29.76 3.42 6.42
CA GLN A 151 -28.30 3.25 6.28
C GLN A 151 -27.57 3.80 7.51
N LEU A 152 -28.02 4.93 8.06
CA LEU A 152 -27.46 5.48 9.30
C LEU A 152 -27.70 4.58 10.51
N GLU A 153 -28.83 3.85 10.57
CA GLU A 153 -29.08 2.83 11.60
C GLU A 153 -28.13 1.63 11.45
N GLN A 154 -27.92 1.14 10.23
CA GLN A 154 -26.98 0.05 9.92
C GLN A 154 -25.55 0.41 10.30
N ILE A 155 -25.10 1.61 9.91
CA ILE A 155 -23.77 2.11 10.25
C ILE A 155 -23.60 2.19 11.77
N LYS A 156 -24.61 2.68 12.51
CA LYS A 156 -24.57 2.69 13.99
C LYS A 156 -24.47 1.28 14.59
N ALA A 157 -25.05 0.29 13.92
CA ALA A 157 -24.95 -1.12 14.29
C ALA A 157 -23.62 -1.78 13.89
N GLY A 158 -22.74 -1.08 13.16
CA GLY A 158 -21.47 -1.63 12.66
C GLY A 158 -21.62 -2.47 11.39
N GLU A 159 -22.72 -2.28 10.67
CA GLU A 159 -23.01 -2.98 9.42
C GLU A 159 -22.66 -2.11 8.20
N THR A 160 -22.34 -2.76 7.09
CA THR A 160 -22.19 -2.07 5.80
C THR A 160 -23.58 -1.58 5.37
N PRO A 161 -23.75 -0.29 5.05
CA PRO A 161 -25.06 0.25 4.68
C PRO A 161 -25.58 -0.37 3.37
N ASP A 162 -26.88 -0.65 3.31
CA ASP A 162 -27.53 -1.26 2.16
C ASP A 162 -27.27 -0.46 0.87
N GLY A 163 -27.00 -1.16 -0.23
CA GLY A 163 -26.67 -0.58 -1.53
C GLY A 163 -25.19 -0.22 -1.69
N PHE A 164 -24.37 -0.41 -0.65
CA PHE A 164 -22.93 -0.23 -0.70
C PHE A 164 -22.20 -1.55 -0.44
N THR A 165 -20.95 -1.60 -0.90
CA THR A 165 -20.01 -2.67 -0.59
C THR A 165 -18.63 -2.09 -0.33
N TRP A 166 -17.81 -2.80 0.44
CA TRP A 166 -16.40 -2.47 0.60
C TRP A 166 -15.60 -3.07 -0.55
N HIS A 167 -15.03 -2.19 -1.37
CA HIS A 167 -14.14 -2.52 -2.45
C HIS A 167 -12.69 -2.49 -1.95
N HIS A 168 -11.96 -3.61 -2.10
CA HIS A 168 -10.50 -3.60 -1.97
C HIS A 168 -9.88 -2.90 -3.18
N SER A 169 -9.41 -1.67 -3.00
CA SER A 169 -8.71 -0.89 -4.04
C SER A 169 -7.36 -1.51 -4.37
N GLU A 170 -6.87 -1.22 -5.57
CA GLU A 170 -5.51 -1.48 -6.02
C GLU A 170 -4.45 -0.87 -5.10
N GLU A 171 -4.76 0.27 -4.46
CA GLU A 171 -3.89 0.90 -3.46
C GLU A 171 -3.75 0.00 -2.23
N VAL A 172 -2.52 -0.22 -1.78
CA VAL A 172 -2.20 -1.17 -0.71
C VAL A 172 -2.92 -0.83 0.59
N GLY A 173 -3.72 -1.78 1.08
CA GLY A 173 -4.48 -1.65 2.32
C GLY A 173 -5.72 -0.75 2.23
N LYS A 174 -6.02 -0.16 1.08
CA LYS A 174 -7.16 0.76 0.92
C LYS A 174 -8.45 0.00 0.66
N LEU A 175 -9.46 0.29 1.47
CA LEU A 175 -10.84 -0.09 1.25
C LEU A 175 -11.66 1.14 0.90
N GLN A 176 -12.57 0.98 -0.05
CA GLN A 176 -13.44 2.05 -0.53
C GLN A 176 -14.90 1.62 -0.38
N LEU A 177 -15.73 2.44 0.25
CA LEU A 177 -17.18 2.22 0.26
C LEU A 177 -17.75 2.74 -1.06
N VAL A 178 -18.30 1.84 -1.87
CA VAL A 178 -18.77 2.13 -3.23
C VAL A 178 -20.15 1.53 -3.48
N ASP A 179 -20.87 2.03 -4.48
CA ASP A 179 -22.17 1.47 -4.89
C ASP A 179 -22.01 0.00 -5.29
N GLU A 180 -22.77 -0.88 -4.63
CA GLU A 180 -22.65 -2.34 -4.76
C GLU A 180 -22.93 -2.80 -6.19
N ARG A 181 -23.93 -2.21 -6.85
CA ARG A 181 -24.35 -2.59 -8.19
C ARG A 181 -23.32 -2.15 -9.23
N ILE A 182 -22.81 -0.92 -9.12
CA ILE A 182 -21.75 -0.40 -9.99
C ILE A 182 -20.49 -1.24 -9.83
N HIS A 183 -20.09 -1.57 -8.60
CA HIS A 183 -18.95 -2.43 -8.32
C HIS A 183 -19.11 -3.82 -8.96
N ALA A 184 -20.26 -4.47 -8.75
CA ALA A 184 -20.54 -5.80 -9.30
C ALA A 184 -20.57 -5.84 -10.84
N LEU A 185 -21.16 -4.83 -11.48
CA LEU A 185 -21.27 -4.77 -12.94
C LEU A 185 -19.99 -4.35 -13.64
N THR A 186 -19.11 -3.59 -12.97
CA THR A 186 -17.87 -3.10 -13.58
C THR A 186 -16.88 -4.24 -13.81
N GLY A 187 -16.73 -5.14 -12.84
CA GLY A 187 -15.84 -6.30 -12.94
C GLY A 187 -14.36 -5.94 -13.10
N HIS A 188 -13.51 -6.36 -12.17
CA HIS A 188 -12.13 -5.86 -12.12
C HIS A 188 -11.24 -6.74 -11.27
N THR A 189 -9.92 -6.58 -11.47
CA THR A 189 -8.91 -7.10 -10.54
C THR A 189 -8.86 -6.17 -9.32
N GLY A 190 -9.41 -6.61 -8.20
CA GLY A 190 -9.35 -5.86 -6.93
C GLY A 190 -8.07 -6.12 -6.12
N GLY A 191 -7.84 -5.26 -5.12
CA GLY A 191 -6.68 -5.26 -4.21
C GLY A 191 -6.41 -6.59 -3.52
N ARG A 192 -7.43 -7.43 -3.33
CA ARG A 192 -7.24 -8.78 -2.80
C ARG A 192 -6.25 -9.59 -3.61
N THR A 193 -6.31 -9.53 -4.93
CA THR A 193 -5.40 -10.27 -5.81
C THR A 193 -3.99 -9.69 -5.81
N ILE A 194 -3.83 -8.43 -5.40
CA ILE A 194 -2.60 -7.65 -5.51
C ILE A 194 -1.80 -7.71 -4.21
N TRP A 195 -2.42 -7.30 -3.10
CA TRP A 195 -1.76 -7.16 -1.79
C TRP A 195 -2.44 -7.98 -0.68
N GLY A 196 -3.71 -8.36 -0.87
CA GLY A 196 -4.52 -9.00 0.17
C GLY A 196 -4.53 -10.53 0.19
N GLY A 197 -3.53 -11.20 -0.38
CA GLY A 197 -3.38 -12.67 -0.34
C GLY A 197 -4.31 -13.49 -1.26
N GLY A 198 -5.10 -12.83 -2.08
CA GLY A 198 -5.96 -13.46 -3.09
C GLY A 198 -7.13 -14.25 -2.51
N SER A 199 -7.57 -15.30 -3.21
CA SER A 199 -8.76 -16.08 -2.85
C SER A 199 -8.60 -16.91 -1.56
N LEU A 200 -7.37 -17.14 -1.10
CA LEU A 200 -7.11 -17.94 0.12
C LEU A 200 -7.58 -17.23 1.40
N TYR A 201 -7.74 -15.92 1.33
CA TYR A 201 -8.03 -15.09 2.50
C TYR A 201 -9.42 -14.47 2.46
N ARG A 202 -10.19 -14.61 1.38
CA ARG A 202 -11.57 -14.08 1.26
C ARG A 202 -12.53 -14.73 2.26
#